data_AF-A0A7S2AIP8-F1
#
_entry.id   AF-A0A7S2AIP8-F1
#
_cell.length_a   1.000
_cell.length_b   1.000
_cell.length_c   1.000
_cell.angle_alpha   90.00
_cell.angle_beta   90.00
_cell.angle_gamma   90.00
#
_symmetry.space_group_name_H-M   'P 1'
#
loop_
_entity.id
_entity.type
_entity.pdbx_description
1 polymer ?
#
loop_
_entity_poly.entity_id
_entity_poly.type
_entity_poly.pdbx_seq_one_letter_code
_entity_poly.pdbx_strand_id
1 'polypeptide(L)'
;AGRSLLPLSTVGREVRLKATLADAAGLVENGDGKDARCGIMEDGVEYHTPTIRGSMMKDVTTPEMCCAVCEGDPACGAWTWGKQRGVVGLSDVCFLKDLKGGEALVKLERPEVVSGMPSRSIQKHGLMA
;
A
#
# COMPACT_ATOMS: atom_id res chain seq x y z
N ALA A 1 62.81 11.50 -49.36
CA ALA A 1 62.59 10.05 -49.13
C ALA A 1 63.45 9.62 -47.94
N GLY A 2 63.02 8.79 -47.00
CA GLY A 2 61.70 8.19 -46.77
C GLY A 2 61.78 7.03 -45.76
N ARG A 3 60.62 6.57 -45.23
CA ARG A 3 60.41 5.34 -44.42
C ARG A 3 61.07 5.38 -43.02
N SER A 4 60.33 5.56 -41.91
CA SER A 4 59.31 4.67 -41.30
C SER A 4 59.89 3.42 -40.61
N LEU A 5 59.82 3.37 -39.28
CA LEU A 5 59.51 2.18 -38.47
C LEU A 5 58.83 2.59 -37.13
N LEU A 6 57.64 2.04 -36.88
CA LEU A 6 56.96 1.87 -35.58
C LEU A 6 57.43 0.51 -34.98
N PRO A 7 57.09 0.06 -33.74
CA PRO A 7 55.94 0.40 -32.87
C PRO A 7 56.34 0.52 -31.37
N LEU A 8 55.54 0.28 -30.29
CA LEU A 8 54.14 -0.18 -30.08
C LEU A 8 53.57 0.38 -28.75
N SER A 9 52.24 0.31 -28.59
CA SER A 9 51.41 0.40 -27.36
C SER A 9 51.94 0.96 -26.03
N THR A 10 51.14 1.85 -25.44
CA THR A 10 50.45 1.54 -24.17
C THR A 10 49.03 2.13 -24.20
N VAL A 11 48.07 1.36 -23.69
CA VAL A 11 46.64 1.66 -23.75
C VAL A 11 46.24 2.71 -22.71
N GLY A 12 45.53 3.75 -23.16
CA GLY A 12 44.83 4.72 -22.31
C GLY A 12 43.50 5.09 -22.98
N ARG A 13 42.45 4.31 -22.69
CA ARG A 13 41.19 4.35 -23.44
C ARG A 13 40.22 5.36 -22.82
N GLU A 14 40.54 6.65 -22.93
CA GLU A 14 39.65 7.75 -22.56
C GLU A 14 38.43 7.77 -23.49
N VAL A 15 37.33 7.14 -23.06
CA VAL A 15 36.09 7.09 -23.86
C VAL A 15 35.29 8.37 -23.67
N ARG A 16 35.18 9.10 -24.77
CA ARG A 16 34.51 10.39 -24.98
C ARG A 16 33.10 10.49 -24.37
N LEU A 17 32.93 11.42 -23.43
CA LEU A 17 31.64 11.97 -23.00
C LEU A 17 30.88 12.60 -24.18
N LYS A 18 29.68 12.10 -24.55
CA LYS A 18 28.49 12.85 -25.06
C LYS A 18 27.25 11.94 -25.24
N ALA A 19 26.23 12.12 -24.39
CA ALA A 19 24.80 11.86 -24.64
C ALA A 19 24.02 12.58 -23.51
N THR A 20 23.44 13.77 -23.71
CA THR A 20 22.13 14.10 -24.32
C THR A 20 20.92 13.67 -23.48
N LEU A 21 20.10 14.65 -23.10
CA LEU A 21 18.91 14.49 -22.24
C LEU A 21 17.90 13.50 -22.86
N ALA A 22 17.81 12.30 -22.28
CA ALA A 22 16.84 11.27 -22.67
C ALA A 22 16.51 10.28 -21.54
N ASP A 23 16.61 10.69 -20.27
CA ASP A 23 16.23 9.87 -19.12
C ASP A 23 14.71 9.87 -18.91
N ALA A 24 14.01 9.25 -19.86
CA ALA A 24 12.59 8.93 -19.72
C ALA A 24 12.43 7.51 -19.14
N ALA A 25 11.64 7.41 -18.06
CA ALA A 25 10.94 6.21 -17.58
C ALA A 25 11.74 4.88 -17.48
N GLY A 26 12.10 4.49 -16.25
CA GLY A 26 12.67 3.15 -16.02
C GLY A 26 12.78 2.71 -14.55
N LEU A 27 11.74 1.99 -14.08
CA LEU A 27 11.87 0.84 -13.17
C LEU A 27 12.63 1.05 -11.84
N VAL A 28 11.93 1.48 -10.79
CA VAL A 28 12.22 0.98 -9.43
C VAL A 28 11.41 -0.28 -9.23
N GLU A 29 12.08 -1.43 -9.25
CA GLU A 29 11.48 -2.74 -9.03
C GLU A 29 12.30 -3.50 -7.97
N ASN A 30 11.60 -3.90 -6.90
CA ASN A 30 11.95 -4.92 -5.89
C ASN A 30 12.90 -4.57 -4.71
N GLY A 31 12.30 -4.59 -3.52
CA GLY A 31 12.94 -4.77 -2.21
C GLY A 31 11.95 -5.45 -1.24
N ASP A 32 12.33 -6.61 -0.68
CA ASP A 32 11.44 -7.45 0.14
C ASP A 32 11.27 -6.91 1.57
N GLY A 33 10.39 -5.91 1.74
CA GLY A 33 9.96 -5.45 3.07
C GLY A 33 8.90 -6.39 3.66
N LYS A 34 9.26 -7.20 4.65
CA LYS A 34 8.32 -8.08 5.39
C LYS A 34 7.67 -7.35 6.56
N ASP A 35 7.25 -6.11 6.30
CA ASP A 35 6.88 -5.12 7.29
C ASP A 35 5.56 -4.47 6.88
N ALA A 36 4.57 -4.51 7.79
CA ALA A 36 3.37 -3.66 7.83
C ALA A 36 2.55 -3.46 6.53
N ARG A 37 2.64 -4.36 5.53
CA ARG A 37 1.73 -4.33 4.38
C ARG A 37 0.37 -4.87 4.77
N CYS A 38 -0.64 -4.00 4.65
CA CYS A 38 -2.05 -4.33 4.76
C CYS A 38 -2.41 -5.54 3.87
N GLY A 39 -3.52 -6.22 4.20
CA GLY A 39 -4.09 -7.26 3.37
C GLY A 39 -4.69 -6.74 2.05
N ILE A 40 -5.64 -7.48 1.50
CA ILE A 40 -6.32 -7.07 0.26
C ILE A 40 -7.10 -5.77 0.52
N MET A 41 -6.90 -4.79 -0.36
CA MET A 41 -7.61 -3.51 -0.41
C MET A 41 -8.43 -3.46 -1.71
N GLU A 42 -9.70 -3.10 -1.60
CA GLU A 42 -10.66 -3.01 -2.70
C GLU A 42 -11.19 -1.58 -2.81
N ASP A 43 -10.85 -0.92 -3.91
CA ASP A 43 -11.32 0.42 -4.24
C ASP A 43 -12.77 0.37 -4.76
N GLY A 44 -13.60 1.33 -4.33
CA GLY A 44 -14.99 1.41 -4.77
C GLY A 44 -15.90 0.32 -4.21
N VAL A 45 -15.46 -0.41 -3.19
CA VAL A 45 -16.24 -1.44 -2.50
C VAL A 45 -16.41 -1.06 -1.04
N GLU A 46 -17.65 -1.01 -0.57
CA GLU A 46 -17.98 -0.91 0.85
C GLU A 46 -18.21 -2.30 1.44
N TYR A 47 -17.51 -2.58 2.53
CA TYR A 47 -17.75 -3.76 3.34
C TYR A 47 -18.91 -3.52 4.31
N HIS A 48 -19.67 -4.56 4.61
CA HIS A 48 -20.75 -4.57 5.59
C HIS A 48 -20.75 -5.89 6.36
N THR A 49 -21.12 -5.84 7.63
CA THR A 49 -21.35 -7.02 8.48
C THR A 49 -22.85 -7.18 8.75
N PRO A 50 -23.38 -8.42 8.84
CA PRO A 50 -24.80 -8.66 9.12
C PRO A 50 -25.30 -8.01 10.41
N THR A 51 -24.43 -7.84 11.41
CA THR A 51 -24.68 -6.92 12.53
C THR A 51 -23.77 -5.70 12.45
N ILE A 52 -24.31 -4.51 12.64
CA ILE A 52 -23.50 -3.28 12.80
C ILE A 52 -22.72 -3.39 14.12
N ARG A 53 -21.41 -3.61 14.02
CA ARG A 53 -20.45 -3.69 15.13
C ARG A 53 -19.10 -3.12 14.71
N GLY A 54 -18.30 -2.69 15.67
CA GLY A 54 -17.06 -1.95 15.44
C GLY A 54 -17.19 -0.45 15.71
N SER A 55 -16.22 0.31 15.23
CA SER A 55 -16.00 1.71 15.63
C SER A 55 -15.75 2.62 14.42
N MET A 56 -16.16 3.88 14.53
CA MET A 56 -15.84 4.94 13.57
C MET A 56 -14.73 5.83 14.13
N MET A 57 -13.63 5.97 13.40
CA MET A 57 -12.56 6.93 13.70
C MET A 57 -12.52 8.05 12.67
N LYS A 58 -12.21 9.26 13.11
CA LYS A 58 -12.02 10.46 12.28
C LYS A 58 -10.54 10.77 12.12
N ASP A 59 -10.23 11.70 11.21
CA ASP A 59 -8.88 12.20 10.96
C ASP A 59 -7.90 11.10 10.51
N VAL A 60 -8.44 10.01 9.95
CA VAL A 60 -7.68 8.91 9.35
C VAL A 60 -7.49 9.27 7.88
N THR A 61 -6.30 9.74 7.50
CA THR A 61 -6.12 10.46 6.22
C THR A 61 -5.83 9.58 5.00
N THR A 62 -5.52 8.29 5.22
CA THR A 62 -5.23 7.29 4.19
C THR A 62 -5.86 5.92 4.53
N PRO A 63 -6.11 5.05 3.55
CA PRO A 63 -6.68 3.73 3.80
C PRO A 63 -5.67 2.78 4.50
N GLU A 64 -4.36 2.96 4.30
CA GLU A 64 -3.33 2.21 5.03
C GLU A 64 -3.38 2.52 6.52
N MET A 65 -3.65 3.77 6.90
CA MET A 65 -3.85 4.15 8.30
C MET A 65 -5.10 3.49 8.90
N CYS A 66 -6.19 3.41 8.13
CA CYS A 66 -7.40 2.67 8.54
C CYS A 66 -7.11 1.16 8.72
N CYS A 67 -6.26 0.59 7.86
CA CYS A 67 -5.81 -0.79 7.99
C CYS A 67 -4.94 -1.03 9.22
N ALA A 68 -3.94 -0.18 9.47
CA ALA A 68 -3.06 -0.29 10.64
C ALA A 68 -3.83 -0.21 11.97
N VAL A 69 -4.86 0.63 12.03
CA VAL A 69 -5.81 0.68 13.16
C VAL A 69 -6.57 -0.63 13.29
N CYS A 70 -7.13 -1.15 12.19
CA CYS A 70 -7.81 -2.45 12.21
C CYS A 70 -6.86 -3.61 12.56
N GLU A 71 -5.57 -3.53 12.25
CA GLU A 71 -4.57 -4.54 12.65
C GLU A 71 -4.30 -4.51 14.16
N GLY A 72 -4.27 -3.33 14.78
CA GLY A 72 -4.13 -3.16 16.23
C GLY A 72 -5.36 -3.54 17.04
N ASP A 73 -6.55 -3.50 16.45
CA ASP A 73 -7.81 -3.89 17.10
C ASP A 73 -8.05 -5.42 17.00
N PRO A 74 -8.11 -6.18 18.11
CA PRO A 74 -8.36 -7.63 18.10
C PRO A 74 -9.77 -8.03 17.63
N ALA A 75 -10.76 -7.15 17.73
CA ALA A 75 -12.12 -7.40 17.25
C ALA A 75 -12.28 -7.12 15.75
N CYS A 76 -11.55 -6.12 15.22
CA CYS A 76 -11.64 -5.71 13.82
C CYS A 76 -11.16 -6.82 12.88
N GLY A 77 -12.03 -7.29 11.98
CA GLY A 77 -11.66 -8.23 10.90
C GLY A 77 -11.87 -7.68 9.49
N ALA A 78 -12.47 -6.50 9.39
CA ALA A 78 -12.71 -5.78 8.14
C ALA A 78 -12.78 -4.27 8.42
N TRP A 79 -12.40 -3.45 7.44
CA TRP A 79 -12.47 -1.99 7.57
C TRP A 79 -12.91 -1.34 6.26
N THR A 80 -13.46 -0.12 6.35
CA THR A 80 -13.79 0.73 5.21
C THR A 80 -13.36 2.15 5.50
N TRP A 81 -12.66 2.78 4.55
CA TRP A 81 -12.17 4.14 4.61
C TRP A 81 -12.88 5.02 3.59
N GLY A 82 -13.34 6.19 4.02
CA GLY A 82 -13.91 7.21 3.15
C GLY A 82 -12.82 8.04 2.45
N LYS A 83 -12.77 7.98 1.12
CA LYS A 83 -11.80 8.72 0.28
C LYS A 83 -12.34 10.04 -0.30
N GLN A 84 -13.66 10.26 -0.30
CA GLN A 84 -14.26 11.46 -0.88
C GLN A 84 -14.17 12.66 0.07
N ARG A 85 -13.37 13.66 -0.30
CA ARG A 85 -13.18 14.91 0.46
C ARG A 85 -14.44 15.78 0.46
N GLY A 86 -14.67 16.49 1.57
CA GLY A 86 -15.81 17.41 1.75
C GLY A 86 -17.16 16.77 2.06
N VAL A 87 -17.23 15.46 2.30
CA VAL A 87 -18.49 14.72 2.52
C VAL A 87 -18.50 14.03 3.89
N VAL A 88 -19.52 14.34 4.69
CA VAL A 88 -19.71 13.78 6.04
C VAL A 88 -19.87 12.26 5.94
N GLY A 89 -19.10 11.51 6.73
CA GLY A 89 -19.10 10.04 6.68
C GLY A 89 -18.35 9.45 5.47
N LEU A 90 -17.64 10.29 4.70
CA LEU A 90 -16.85 9.88 3.54
C LEU A 90 -15.49 10.59 3.41
N SER A 91 -15.18 11.60 4.22
CA SER A 91 -13.87 12.23 4.29
C SER A 91 -13.11 11.78 5.53
N ASP A 92 -11.90 11.27 5.34
CA ASP A 92 -10.90 11.06 6.41
C ASP A 92 -11.44 10.21 7.59
N VAL A 93 -12.33 9.27 7.26
CA VAL A 93 -13.10 8.49 8.23
C VAL A 93 -12.90 7.00 7.99
N CYS A 94 -12.64 6.28 9.07
CA CYS A 94 -12.41 4.84 9.08
C CYS A 94 -13.51 4.14 9.86
N PHE A 95 -14.17 3.17 9.23
CA PHE A 95 -15.21 2.32 9.81
C PHE A 95 -14.66 0.91 10.02
N LEU A 96 -14.14 0.67 11.22
CA LEU A 96 -13.74 -0.65 11.70
C LEU A 96 -14.97 -1.53 11.86
N LYS A 97 -14.87 -2.81 11.53
CA LYS A 97 -15.95 -3.80 11.64
C LYS A 97 -15.49 -4.99 12.43
N ASP A 98 -16.20 -5.27 13.52
CA ASP A 98 -16.01 -6.51 14.27
C ASP A 98 -16.45 -7.67 13.39
N LEU A 99 -15.56 -8.61 13.10
CA LEU A 99 -15.89 -9.80 12.31
C LEU A 99 -15.48 -11.04 13.07
N LYS A 100 -16.47 -11.77 13.58
CA LYS A 100 -16.21 -13.02 14.31
C LYS A 100 -15.90 -14.15 13.34
N GLY A 101 -15.15 -15.15 13.80
CA GLY A 101 -14.80 -16.32 12.98
C GLY A 101 -16.05 -17.00 12.41
N GLY A 102 -16.14 -17.05 11.08
CA GLY A 102 -17.29 -17.63 10.36
C GLY A 102 -18.43 -16.65 10.04
N GLU A 103 -18.37 -15.38 10.47
CA GLU A 103 -19.32 -14.35 10.03
C GLU A 103 -19.05 -13.95 8.57
N ALA A 104 -20.12 -13.88 7.76
CA ALA A 104 -20.01 -13.53 6.36
C ALA A 104 -19.88 -12.02 6.19
N LEU A 105 -18.94 -11.59 5.34
CA LEU A 105 -18.76 -10.20 4.96
C LEU A 105 -19.57 -9.90 3.70
N VAL A 106 -20.45 -8.91 3.76
CA VAL A 106 -21.21 -8.40 2.61
C VAL A 106 -20.37 -7.33 1.91
N LYS A 107 -20.36 -7.32 0.57
CA LYS A 107 -19.70 -6.32 -0.26
C LYS A 107 -20.75 -5.59 -1.08
N LEU A 108 -20.69 -4.25 -1.09
CA LEU A 108 -21.54 -3.39 -1.90
C LEU A 108 -20.66 -2.47 -2.77
N GLU A 109 -21.08 -2.18 -3.99
CA GLU A 109 -20.43 -1.16 -4.83
C GLU A 109 -20.70 0.23 -4.26
N ARG A 110 -19.63 0.99 -4.01
CA ARG A 110 -19.67 2.32 -3.38
C ARG A 110 -18.39 3.09 -3.77
N PRO A 111 -18.36 3.80 -4.91
CA PRO A 111 -17.15 4.38 -5.51
C PRO A 111 -16.36 5.35 -4.61
N GLU A 112 -16.95 5.83 -3.51
CA GLU A 112 -16.42 6.85 -2.62
C GLU A 112 -15.57 6.30 -1.47
N VAL A 113 -15.38 4.98 -1.38
CA VAL A 113 -14.61 4.31 -0.31
C VAL A 113 -13.51 3.39 -0.85
N VAL A 114 -12.61 3.00 0.06
CA VAL A 114 -11.72 1.84 -0.07
C VAL A 114 -12.00 0.93 1.12
N SER A 115 -12.16 -0.38 0.91
CA SER A 115 -12.28 -1.34 2.02
C SER A 115 -11.12 -2.32 2.02
N GLY A 116 -10.91 -3.03 3.13
CA GLY A 116 -9.90 -4.08 3.19
C GLY A 116 -9.98 -4.95 4.42
N MET A 117 -9.12 -5.96 4.45
CA MET A 117 -8.93 -6.86 5.58
C MET A 117 -7.52 -6.65 6.16
N PRO A 118 -7.34 -6.75 7.49
CA PRO A 118 -6.01 -6.75 8.10
C PRO A 118 -5.17 -7.93 7.60
N SER A 119 -3.85 -7.81 7.66
CA SER A 119 -2.93 -8.88 7.29
C SER A 119 -3.12 -10.12 8.19
N ARG A 120 -3.29 -11.30 7.58
CA ARG A 120 -3.38 -12.59 8.31
C ARG A 120 -2.10 -12.98 9.06
N SER A 121 -0.99 -12.26 8.81
CA SER A 121 0.31 -12.52 9.45
C SER A 121 0.37 -12.06 10.91
N ILE A 122 -0.51 -11.15 11.33
CA ILE A 122 -0.55 -10.67 12.72
C ILE A 122 -1.52 -11.55 13.53
N GLN A 123 -0.97 -12.46 14.31
CA GLN A 123 -1.73 -13.19 15.33
C GLN A 123 -2.10 -12.22 16.45
N LYS A 124 -3.34 -11.72 16.42
CA LYS A 124 -3.90 -10.75 17.38
C LYS A 124 -4.14 -11.37 18.76
N HIS A 125 -3.05 -11.74 19.44
CA HIS A 125 -3.05 -12.10 20.85
C HIS A 125 -3.33 -10.84 21.67
N GLY A 126 -4.62 -10.53 21.86
CA GLY A 126 -5.03 -9.46 22.74
C GLY A 126 -4.42 -9.67 24.13
N LEU A 127 -3.85 -8.61 24.70
CA LEU A 127 -3.43 -8.62 26.10
C LEU A 127 -4.70 -8.73 26.96
N MET A 128 -5.04 -9.95 27.37
CA MET A 128 -6.06 -10.20 28.37
C MET A 128 -5.52 -9.68 29.72
N ALA A 129 -6.06 -8.54 30.16
CA ALA A 129 -5.77 -7.89 31.43
C ALA A 129 -7.01 -7.96 32.34
#